data_AF-A0A4Q0SHD8-F1
#
_entry.id   AF-A0A4Q0SHD8-F1
#
_cell.length_a   1.000
_cell.length_b   1.000
_cell.length_c   1.000
_cell.angle_alpha   90.00
_cell.angle_beta   90.00
_cell.angle_gamma   90.00
#
_symmetry.space_group_name_H-M   'P 1'
#
loop_
_entity.id
_entity.type
_entity.pdbx_description
1 polymer ?
#
loop_
_entity_poly.entity_id
_entity_poly.type
_entity_poly.pdbx_seq_one_letter_code
_entity_poly.pdbx_strand_id
1 'polypeptide(L)'
;MARKAKKRRYSRSSGSDVESEMRRYKKGTAKSGRKGRGGRVKSRKQAIAIGLSKARKKGKKVPKKASKKTSKKRTTKKKTAKKSKRKSSKR
;
A
#
# COMPACT_ATOMS: atom_id res chain seq x y z
N MET A 1 42.75 7.25 8.19
CA MET A 1 41.61 8.17 7.99
C MET A 1 40.29 7.42 8.17
N ALA A 2 39.44 7.85 9.11
CA ALA A 2 38.12 7.22 9.31
C ALA A 2 37.22 7.48 8.07
N ARG A 3 36.69 6.41 7.46
CA ARG A 3 35.76 6.55 6.33
C ARG A 3 34.53 7.33 6.79
N LYS A 4 34.30 8.51 6.20
CA LYS A 4 33.13 9.36 6.44
C LYS A 4 31.87 8.51 6.33
N ALA A 5 31.10 8.42 7.43
CA ALA A 5 29.96 7.50 7.52
C ALA A 5 28.94 7.80 6.42
N LYS A 6 28.74 6.86 5.50
CA LYS A 6 27.74 6.96 4.43
C LYS A 6 26.36 7.20 5.05
N LYS A 7 25.73 8.33 4.70
CA LYS A 7 24.39 8.72 5.19
C LYS A 7 23.40 7.58 4.95
N ARG A 8 22.87 6.98 6.02
CA ARG A 8 21.90 5.87 5.93
C ARG A 8 20.66 6.30 5.14
N ARG A 9 20.23 5.44 4.21
CA ARG A 9 18.98 5.62 3.43
C ARG A 9 17.73 5.54 4.32
N TYR A 10 17.82 4.78 5.40
CA TYR A 10 16.75 4.55 6.38
C TYR A 10 17.19 4.97 7.78
N SER A 11 16.31 5.59 8.57
CA SER A 11 16.59 5.87 9.99
C SER A 11 16.66 4.58 10.82
N ARG A 12 17.40 4.58 11.94
CA ARG A 12 17.39 3.47 12.92
C ARG A 12 15.97 3.15 13.38
N SER A 13 15.20 4.19 13.68
CA SER A 13 13.81 4.09 14.13
C SER A 13 12.87 3.40 13.12
N SER A 14 13.16 3.48 11.82
CA SER A 14 12.39 2.75 10.80
C SER A 14 12.68 1.25 10.81
N GLY A 15 13.91 0.86 11.16
CA GLY A 15 14.28 -0.53 11.37
C GLY A 15 13.51 -1.16 12.54
N SER A 16 13.38 -0.43 13.66
CA SER A 16 12.64 -0.89 14.84
C SER A 16 11.14 -1.14 14.56
N ASP A 17 10.51 -0.32 13.69
CA ASP A 17 9.11 -0.56 13.29
C ASP A 17 8.97 -1.83 12.43
N VAL A 18 9.93 -2.07 11.52
CA VAL A 18 9.95 -3.29 10.69
C VAL A 18 10.20 -4.51 11.58
N GLU A 19 11.12 -4.41 12.53
CA GLU A 19 11.40 -5.48 13.48
C GLU A 19 10.16 -5.82 14.32
N SER A 20 9.46 -4.81 14.84
CA SER A 20 8.23 -4.99 15.60
C SER A 20 7.15 -5.68 14.78
N GLU A 21 7.01 -5.30 13.50
CA GLU A 21 6.06 -5.95 12.59
C GLU A 21 6.45 -7.39 12.27
N MET A 22 7.74 -7.64 12.08
CA MET A 22 8.30 -8.96 11.85
C MET A 22 8.10 -9.88 13.06
N ARG A 23 8.24 -9.37 14.29
CA ARG A 23 7.94 -10.12 15.51
C ARG A 23 6.46 -10.54 15.55
N ARG A 24 5.53 -9.63 15.21
CA ARG A 24 4.09 -9.96 15.11
C ARG A 24 3.79 -10.98 14.01
N TYR A 25 4.49 -10.86 12.88
CA TYR A 25 4.36 -11.83 11.77
C TYR A 25 4.84 -13.21 12.19
N LYS A 26 6.02 -13.32 12.81
CA LYS A 26 6.54 -14.59 13.34
C LYS A 26 5.60 -15.22 14.38
N LYS A 27 4.90 -14.40 15.17
CA LYS A 27 3.86 -14.82 16.12
C LYS A 27 2.50 -15.16 15.47
N GLY A 28 2.33 -14.98 14.16
CA GLY A 28 1.05 -15.21 13.47
C GLY A 28 -0.05 -14.17 13.74
N THR A 29 0.27 -13.06 14.40
CA THR A 29 -0.71 -12.03 14.83
C THR A 29 -0.71 -10.78 13.96
N ALA A 30 0.23 -10.65 13.02
CA ALA A 30 0.26 -9.52 12.11
C ALA A 30 -0.99 -9.50 11.20
N LYS A 31 -1.70 -8.36 11.18
CA LYS A 31 -2.88 -8.13 10.33
C LYS A 31 -2.59 -7.09 9.25
N SER A 32 -3.17 -7.29 8.08
CA SER A 32 -3.04 -6.41 6.92
C SER A 32 -4.26 -5.50 6.75
N GLY A 33 -4.14 -4.43 5.96
CA GLY A 33 -5.23 -3.49 5.68
C GLY A 33 -5.52 -2.48 6.81
N ARG A 34 -6.43 -1.53 6.53
CA ARG A 34 -6.85 -0.51 7.50
C ARG A 34 -7.60 -1.20 8.66
N LYS A 35 -7.19 -0.94 9.90
CA LYS A 35 -7.74 -1.58 11.11
C LYS A 35 -7.69 -3.13 11.10
N GLY A 36 -6.82 -3.75 10.28
CA GLY A 36 -6.71 -5.22 10.20
C GLY A 36 -7.76 -5.91 9.32
N ARG A 37 -8.54 -5.17 8.53
CA ARG A 37 -9.58 -5.71 7.63
C ARG A 37 -9.05 -6.64 6.52
N GLY A 38 -7.76 -6.60 6.21
CA GLY A 38 -7.14 -7.43 5.19
C GLY A 38 -6.68 -8.81 5.69
N GLY A 39 -7.13 -9.23 6.89
CA GLY A 39 -6.79 -10.53 7.46
C GLY A 39 -5.32 -10.65 7.90
N ARG A 40 -4.86 -11.88 8.13
CA ARG A 40 -3.47 -12.18 8.53
C ARG A 40 -2.50 -11.87 7.39
N VAL A 41 -1.29 -11.45 7.74
CA VAL A 41 -0.21 -11.21 6.77
C VAL A 41 0.28 -12.55 6.21
N LYS A 42 0.26 -12.68 4.88
CA LYS A 42 0.56 -13.95 4.20
C LYS A 42 2.04 -14.14 3.90
N SER A 43 2.81 -13.07 3.82
CA SER A 43 4.23 -13.15 3.44
C SER A 43 5.13 -12.20 4.23
N ARG A 44 6.39 -12.62 4.43
CA ARG A 44 7.45 -11.81 5.02
C ARG A 44 7.65 -10.48 4.28
N LYS A 45 7.62 -10.50 2.94
CA LYS A 45 7.70 -9.29 2.10
C LYS A 45 6.58 -8.31 2.44
N GLN A 46 5.36 -8.81 2.64
CA GLN A 46 4.21 -8.00 3.02
C GLN A 46 4.36 -7.43 4.44
N ALA A 47 4.86 -8.21 5.41
CA ALA A 47 5.15 -7.71 6.76
C ALA A 47 6.15 -6.54 6.74
N ILE A 48 7.24 -6.67 5.97
CA ILE A 48 8.24 -5.61 5.78
C ILE A 48 7.57 -4.37 5.15
N ALA A 49 6.74 -4.57 4.13
CA ALA A 49 6.03 -3.48 3.47
C ALA A 49 5.06 -2.74 4.42
N ILE A 50 4.39 -3.45 5.33
CA ILE A 50 3.54 -2.87 6.37
C ILE A 50 4.40 -2.09 7.37
N GLY A 51 5.50 -2.67 7.86
CA GLY A 51 6.44 -2.01 8.78
C GLY A 51 7.01 -0.71 8.19
N LEU A 52 7.48 -0.74 6.94
CA LEU A 52 7.95 0.46 6.22
C LEU A 52 6.83 1.49 6.00
N SER A 53 5.59 1.05 5.80
CA SER A 53 4.44 1.96 5.65
C SER A 53 4.05 2.61 6.99
N LYS A 54 4.15 1.89 8.11
CA LYS A 54 3.98 2.44 9.46
C LYS A 54 5.06 3.47 9.77
N ALA A 55 6.32 3.17 9.44
CA ALA A 55 7.43 4.10 9.62
C ALA A 55 7.21 5.42 8.85
N ARG A 56 6.73 5.34 7.60
CA ARG A 56 6.36 6.55 6.82
C ARG A 56 5.24 7.35 7.47
N LYS A 57 4.19 6.70 7.98
CA LYS A 57 3.08 7.38 8.68
C LYS A 57 3.55 8.09 9.95
N LYS A 58 4.55 7.55 10.64
CA LYS A 58 5.20 8.17 11.80
C LYS A 58 6.20 9.28 11.44
N GLY A 59 6.34 9.67 10.17
CA GLY A 59 7.28 10.70 9.74
C GLY A 59 8.76 10.28 9.73
N LYS A 60 9.06 8.98 9.87
CA LYS A 60 10.45 8.51 9.92
C LYS A 60 11.09 8.57 8.52
N LYS A 61 12.42 8.73 8.49
CA LYS A 61 13.20 8.75 7.25
C LYS A 61 13.16 7.39 6.55
N VAL A 62 12.28 7.28 5.56
CA VAL A 62 12.11 6.12 4.69
C VAL A 62 12.02 6.62 3.25
N PRO A 63 12.77 6.04 2.29
CA PRO A 63 12.66 6.37 0.87
C PRO A 63 11.21 6.31 0.39
N LYS A 64 10.81 7.28 -0.43
CA LYS A 64 9.48 7.30 -1.05
C LYS A 64 9.29 6.04 -1.89
N LYS A 65 8.05 5.54 -1.97
CA LYS A 65 7.74 4.50 -2.96
C LYS A 65 7.98 5.12 -4.33
N ALA A 66 8.64 4.40 -5.23
CA ALA A 66 8.71 4.81 -6.62
C ALA A 66 7.26 4.99 -7.12
N SER A 67 6.98 6.12 -7.77
CA SER A 67 5.73 6.28 -8.50
C SER A 67 5.74 5.23 -9.61
N LYS A 68 4.92 4.20 -9.48
CA LYS A 68 4.58 3.43 -10.67
C LYS A 68 3.84 4.42 -11.57
N LYS A 69 4.35 4.70 -12.77
CA LYS A 69 3.58 5.37 -13.81
C LYS A 69 2.28 4.58 -13.91
N THR A 70 1.19 5.14 -13.39
CA THR A 70 -0.11 4.52 -13.51
C THR A 70 -0.42 4.57 -14.99
N SER A 71 -0.38 3.42 -15.66
CA SER A 71 -1.09 3.27 -16.93
C SER A 71 -2.52 3.68 -16.63
N LYS A 72 -2.88 4.88 -17.08
CA LYS A 72 -4.17 5.52 -16.88
C LYS A 72 -5.22 4.46 -17.22
N LYS A 73 -5.90 3.91 -16.21
CA LYS A 73 -6.97 2.94 -16.42
C LYS A 73 -7.97 3.66 -17.31
N ARG A 74 -8.05 3.29 -18.59
CA ARG A 74 -9.09 3.77 -19.51
C ARG A 74 -10.41 3.42 -18.83
N THR A 75 -11.02 4.41 -18.21
CA THR A 75 -12.41 4.33 -17.81
C THR A 75 -13.19 4.28 -19.12
N THR A 76 -13.51 3.08 -19.58
CA THR A 76 -14.59 2.92 -20.55
C THR A 76 -15.81 3.53 -19.90
N LYS A 77 -16.14 4.77 -20.27
CA LYS A 77 -17.38 5.46 -19.92
C LYS A 77 -18.50 4.46 -20.20
N LYS A 78 -19.08 3.87 -19.14
CA LYS A 78 -20.35 3.16 -19.24
C LYS A 78 -21.36 4.26 -19.60
N LYS A 79 -21.62 4.44 -20.89
CA LYS A 79 -22.61 5.38 -21.42
C LYS A 79 -23.96 4.96 -20.83
N THR A 80 -24.39 5.67 -19.80
CA THR A 80 -25.79 5.74 -19.41
C THR A 80 -26.54 6.45 -20.53
N ALA A 81 -26.98 5.71 -21.54
CA ALA A 81 -27.97 6.22 -22.49
C ALA A 81 -29.35 6.15 -21.82
N LYS A 82 -29.68 7.21 -21.09
CA LYS A 82 -31.07 7.54 -20.80
C LYS A 82 -31.62 8.22 -22.07
N LYS A 83 -32.84 7.85 -22.46
CA LYS A 83 -33.78 8.60 -23.33
C LYS A 83 -33.79 8.24 -24.83
N SER A 84 -34.81 7.49 -25.26
CA SER A 84 -35.81 8.05 -26.18
C SER A 84 -37.12 7.24 -26.14
N LYS A 85 -38.21 7.97 -25.92
CA LYS A 85 -39.59 7.54 -26.21
C LYS A 85 -39.67 7.21 -27.71
N ARG A 86 -40.27 6.08 -28.10
CA ARG A 86 -40.89 5.95 -29.43
C ARG A 86 -41.95 4.84 -29.45
N LYS A 87 -43.20 5.30 -29.62
CA LYS A 87 -44.38 4.71 -30.30
C LYS A 87 -44.64 3.21 -30.08
N SER A 88 -45.71 2.81 -29.39
CA SER A 88 -47.08 2.71 -29.91
C SER A 88 -47.22 1.90 -31.21
N SER A 89 -48.10 0.89 -31.14
CA SER A 89 -48.90 0.28 -32.21
C SER A 89 -48.46 -1.10 -32.75
N LYS A 90 -49.41 -2.04 -32.58
CA LYS A 90 -49.92 -3.01 -33.57
C LYS A 90 -48.97 -4.13 -34.03
N ARG A 91 -49.15 -5.32 -33.45
CA ARG A 91 -49.82 -6.45 -34.10
C ARG A 91 -50.14 -7.53 -33.07
#